data_AF-A0A183IJ38-F1
#
_entry.id   AF-A0A183IJ38-F1
#
_cell.length_a   1.000
_cell.length_b   1.000
_cell.length_c   1.000
_cell.angle_alpha   90.00
_cell.angle_beta   90.00
_cell.angle_gamma   90.00
#
_symmetry.space_group_name_H-M   'P 1'
#
loop_
_entity.id
_entity.type
_entity.pdbx_description
1 polymer ?
#
loop_
_entity_poly.entity_id
_entity_poly.type
_entity_poly.pdbx_seq_one_letter_code
_entity_poly.pdbx_strand_id
1 'polypeptide(L)'
;MFRNSAVNCNSIEDMDLTYWTEAGSCTMNGVSFPLGHTRRITPCVSCTCTSYGVQSFYDKSLLSRPLLQPECQAIRVVDCRSLLSDYELSDILLDAACSIQCSHALRSKQSLP
;
A
#
# COMPACT_ATOMS: atom_id res chain seq x y z
N MET A 1 -49.12 -14.66 -1.98
CA MET A 1 -48.27 -13.57 -1.44
C MET A 1 -47.44 -14.18 -0.31
N PHE A 2 -46.14 -14.39 -0.52
CA PHE A 2 -45.27 -14.96 0.51
C PHE A 2 -44.71 -13.82 1.34
N ARG A 3 -44.95 -13.87 2.65
CA ARG A 3 -44.43 -12.89 3.60
C ARG A 3 -43.56 -13.64 4.59
N ASN A 4 -42.35 -13.14 4.81
CA ASN A 4 -41.46 -13.75 5.80
C ASN A 4 -42.11 -13.68 7.19
N SER A 5 -41.97 -14.77 7.93
CA SER A 5 -42.39 -14.87 9.33
C SER A 5 -41.67 -13.81 10.16
N ALA A 6 -42.38 -13.15 11.07
CA ALA A 6 -41.73 -12.28 12.05
C ALA A 6 -40.88 -13.14 13.01
N VAL A 7 -39.68 -12.69 13.30
CA VAL A 7 -38.77 -13.28 14.30
C VAL A 7 -38.53 -12.29 15.43
N ASN A 8 -38.10 -12.79 16.59
CA ASN A 8 -37.81 -11.95 17.74
C ASN A 8 -36.57 -11.07 17.47
N CYS A 9 -36.61 -9.78 17.82
CA CYS A 9 -35.44 -8.91 17.64
C CYS A 9 -34.21 -9.39 18.42
N ASN A 10 -34.41 -10.04 19.57
CA ASN A 10 -33.33 -10.55 20.43
C ASN A 10 -32.72 -11.87 19.91
N SER A 11 -33.33 -12.51 18.90
CA SER A 11 -32.74 -13.70 18.25
C SER A 11 -31.82 -13.32 17.09
N ILE A 12 -31.63 -12.03 16.84
CA ILE A 12 -30.65 -11.53 15.86
C ILE A 12 -29.33 -11.38 16.62
N GLU A 13 -28.32 -12.12 16.19
CA GLU A 13 -26.96 -11.99 16.73
C GLU A 13 -26.36 -10.64 16.36
N ASP A 14 -25.58 -10.05 17.26
CA ASP A 14 -24.83 -8.83 16.99
C ASP A 14 -23.81 -9.09 15.86
N MET A 15 -23.90 -8.31 14.78
CA MET A 15 -23.00 -8.38 13.64
C MET A 15 -22.02 -7.21 13.66
N ASP A 16 -20.73 -7.49 13.56
CA ASP A 16 -19.70 -6.45 13.43
C ASP A 16 -19.70 -5.85 12.02
N LEU A 17 -20.39 -4.72 11.84
CA LEU A 17 -20.48 -4.03 10.55
C LEU A 17 -19.21 -3.30 10.11
N THR A 18 -18.11 -3.36 10.88
CA THR A 18 -16.87 -2.62 10.58
C THR A 18 -16.34 -2.93 9.19
N TYR A 19 -16.44 -4.19 8.73
CA TYR A 19 -16.01 -4.62 7.40
C TYR A 19 -16.84 -4.06 6.23
N TRP A 20 -18.03 -3.54 6.52
CA TRP A 20 -18.94 -2.93 5.54
C TRP A 20 -18.86 -1.39 5.55
N THR A 21 -18.01 -0.81 6.40
CA THR A 21 -17.74 0.63 6.37
C THR A 21 -16.75 0.98 5.27
N GLU A 22 -16.98 2.09 4.57
CA GLU A 22 -16.06 2.57 3.54
C GLU A 22 -14.76 3.07 4.19
N ALA A 23 -13.64 2.44 3.82
CA ALA A 23 -12.32 2.91 4.21
C ALA A 23 -11.95 4.14 3.36
N GLY A 24 -11.65 5.27 4.02
CA GLY A 24 -11.31 6.53 3.34
C GLY A 24 -9.82 6.71 2.97
N SER A 25 -8.96 5.77 3.37
CA SER A 25 -7.50 5.88 3.22
C SER A 25 -6.83 4.52 3.08
N CYS A 26 -5.73 4.48 2.34
CA CYS A 26 -4.80 3.35 2.26
C CYS A 26 -3.68 3.55 3.29
N THR A 27 -3.15 2.46 3.85
CA THR A 27 -1.94 2.49 4.70
C THR A 27 -0.93 1.48 4.18
N MET A 28 0.31 1.92 3.96
CA MET A 28 1.38 1.05 3.48
C MET A 28 2.74 1.54 3.98
N ASN A 29 3.58 0.63 4.46
CA ASN A 29 4.86 0.93 5.11
C ASN A 29 4.74 2.01 6.22
N GLY A 30 3.63 1.99 6.98
CA GLY A 30 3.36 2.98 8.04
C GLY A 30 2.89 4.36 7.54
N VAL A 31 2.79 4.56 6.23
CA VAL A 31 2.31 5.82 5.63
C VAL A 31 0.85 5.66 5.22
N SER A 32 -0.02 6.52 5.76
CA SER A 32 -1.42 6.61 5.37
C SER A 32 -1.63 7.72 4.35
N PHE A 33 -2.46 7.47 3.32
CA PHE A 33 -2.82 8.48 2.33
C PHE A 33 -4.27 8.31 1.83
N PRO A 34 -4.95 9.41 1.43
CA PRO A 34 -6.37 9.38 1.15
C PRO A 34 -6.69 8.66 -0.17
N LEU A 35 -7.94 8.22 -0.29
CA LEU A 35 -8.50 7.75 -1.56
C LEU A 35 -8.20 8.72 -2.72
N GLY A 36 -7.88 8.18 -3.88
CA GLY A 36 -7.59 8.92 -5.11
C GLY A 36 -6.20 9.56 -5.17
N HIS A 37 -5.40 9.48 -4.10
CA HIS A 37 -4.07 10.07 -4.09
C HIS A 37 -3.00 9.06 -4.48
N THR A 38 -1.97 9.56 -5.15
CA THR A 38 -0.76 8.80 -5.49
C THR A 38 0.39 9.26 -4.61
N ARG A 39 1.16 8.30 -4.08
CA ARG A 39 2.34 8.55 -3.24
C ARG A 39 3.49 7.64 -3.67
N ARG A 40 4.71 8.16 -3.57
CA ARG A 40 5.94 7.39 -3.73
C ARG A 40 6.28 6.75 -2.39
N ILE A 41 6.31 5.41 -2.35
CA ILE A 41 6.37 4.62 -1.10
C ILE A 41 7.79 4.07 -0.88
N THR A 42 8.50 3.82 -1.97
CA THR A 42 9.94 3.58 -2.00
C THR A 42 10.53 4.40 -3.16
N PRO A 43 11.86 4.55 -3.27
CA PRO A 43 12.46 5.41 -4.29
C PRO A 43 12.05 5.04 -5.72
N CYS A 44 11.69 3.80 -6.05
CA CYS A 44 11.26 3.42 -7.40
C CYS A 44 9.85 2.83 -7.47
N VAL A 45 9.06 2.89 -6.40
CA VAL A 45 7.66 2.42 -6.40
C VAL A 45 6.72 3.55 -6.02
N SER A 46 5.71 3.75 -6.86
CA SER A 46 4.62 4.68 -6.63
C SER A 46 3.30 3.93 -6.57
N CYS A 47 2.45 4.32 -5.64
CA CYS A 47 1.18 3.66 -5.40
C CYS A 47 0.03 4.64 -5.34
N THR A 48 -1.11 4.24 -5.91
CA THR A 48 -2.34 5.03 -5.95
C THR A 48 -3.39 4.36 -5.07
N CYS A 49 -4.00 5.13 -4.17
CA CYS A 49 -5.07 4.61 -3.34
C CYS A 49 -6.35 4.58 -4.15
N THR A 50 -6.83 3.39 -4.49
CA THR A 50 -8.06 3.20 -5.27
C THR A 50 -9.16 2.65 -4.36
N SER A 51 -10.42 2.82 -4.75
CA SER A 51 -11.57 2.25 -4.04
C SER A 51 -11.78 0.77 -4.37
N TYR A 52 -10.97 0.22 -5.28
CA TYR A 52 -11.08 -1.13 -5.79
C TYR A 52 -10.16 -2.05 -4.97
N GLY A 53 -10.76 -2.99 -4.25
CA GLY A 53 -10.00 -3.96 -3.45
C GLY A 53 -9.92 -3.56 -1.98
N VAL A 54 -10.98 -3.84 -1.24
CA VAL A 54 -10.90 -3.98 0.22
C VAL A 54 -10.34 -5.39 0.47
N GLN A 55 -9.02 -5.56 0.32
CA GLN A 55 -8.37 -6.74 0.87
C GLN A 55 -8.09 -6.43 2.35
N SER A 56 -8.39 -7.39 3.23
CA SER A 56 -7.88 -7.37 4.60
C SER A 56 -6.34 -7.42 4.55
N PHE A 57 -5.71 -6.28 4.33
CA PHE A 57 -4.28 -6.14 4.55
C PHE A 57 -4.10 -6.12 6.07
N TYR A 58 -3.66 -7.27 6.59
CA TYR A 58 -3.45 -7.49 8.01
C TYR A 58 -2.17 -6.75 8.43
N ASP A 59 -2.30 -5.46 8.76
CA ASP A 59 -1.29 -4.81 9.60
C ASP A 59 -1.36 -5.49 10.98
N LYS A 60 -0.36 -6.31 11.30
CA LYS A 60 -0.26 -7.02 12.59
C LYS A 60 -0.22 -6.08 13.81
N SER A 61 -0.05 -4.77 13.61
CA SER A 61 0.05 -3.76 14.68
C SER A 61 -1.24 -2.98 14.93
N LEU A 62 -2.17 -2.94 13.96
CA LEU A 62 -3.42 -2.18 14.06
C LEU A 62 -4.60 -3.14 13.95
N LEU A 63 -5.21 -3.40 15.10
CA LEU A 63 -6.44 -4.16 15.28
C LEU A 63 -7.45 -3.94 14.13
N SER A 64 -7.65 -4.97 13.30
CA SER A 64 -8.89 -5.33 12.60
C SER A 64 -9.72 -4.20 11.95
N ARG A 65 -9.12 -3.22 11.26
CA ARG A 65 -9.87 -2.27 10.42
C ARG A 65 -9.66 -2.58 8.94
N PRO A 66 -10.72 -2.62 8.11
CA PRO A 66 -10.57 -2.76 6.67
C PRO A 66 -9.78 -1.57 6.13
N LEU A 67 -8.69 -1.84 5.42
CA LEU A 67 -7.90 -0.85 4.71
C LEU A 67 -8.02 -1.10 3.21
N LEU A 68 -8.02 -0.03 2.44
CA LEU A 68 -7.93 -0.15 0.99
C LEU A 68 -6.52 -0.61 0.61
N GLN A 69 -6.44 -1.54 -0.34
CA GLN A 69 -5.16 -1.95 -0.92
C GLN A 69 -4.76 -0.94 -2.01
N PRO A 70 -3.64 -0.24 -1.87
CA PRO A 70 -3.19 0.67 -2.92
C PRO A 70 -2.63 -0.09 -4.12
N GLU A 71 -2.87 0.42 -5.32
CA GLU A 71 -2.31 -0.11 -6.56
C GLU A 71 -0.89 0.43 -6.75
N CYS A 72 0.10 -0.45 -6.67
CA CYS A 72 1.51 -0.10 -6.74
C CYS A 72 2.15 -0.48 -8.07
N GLN A 73 2.99 0.41 -8.58
CA GLN A 73 3.77 0.19 -9.79
C GLN A 73 5.17 0.78 -9.68
N ALA A 74 6.12 0.11 -10.34
CA ALA A 74 7.46 0.65 -10.48
C ALA A 74 7.42 1.88 -11.39
N ILE A 75 8.00 2.99 -10.93
CA ILE A 75 8.19 4.15 -11.79
C ILE A 75 9.41 3.93 -12.69
N ARG A 76 9.42 4.58 -13.85
CA ARG A 76 10.58 4.60 -14.73
C ARG A 76 11.63 5.58 -14.19
N VAL A 77 12.82 5.08 -13.87
CA VAL A 77 13.96 5.91 -13.49
C VAL A 77 14.64 6.46 -14.76
N VAL A 78 14.68 7.78 -14.90
CA VAL A 78 15.32 8.45 -16.05
C VAL A 78 16.83 8.56 -15.85
N ASP A 79 17.26 8.93 -14.64
CA ASP A 79 18.67 9.07 -14.29
C ASP A 79 18.95 8.47 -12.91
N CYS A 80 19.71 7.38 -12.90
CA CYS A 80 20.13 6.70 -11.69
C CYS A 80 21.14 7.50 -10.86
N ARG A 81 21.90 8.43 -11.47
CA ARG A 81 22.85 9.27 -10.72
C ARG A 81 22.13 10.30 -9.87
N SER A 82 21.12 10.96 -10.45
CA SER A 82 20.22 11.86 -9.72
C SER A 82 19.50 11.11 -8.59
N LEU A 83 18.99 9.90 -8.87
CA LEU A 83 18.35 9.06 -7.83
C LEU A 83 19.29 8.74 -6.65
N LEU A 84 20.56 8.43 -6.94
CA LEU A 84 21.60 8.18 -5.92
C LEU A 84 22.03 9.43 -5.15
N SER A 85 21.65 10.62 -5.61
CA SER A 85 21.84 11.89 -4.90
C SER A 85 20.62 12.25 -4.04
N ASP A 86 19.41 11.84 -4.46
CA ASP A 86 18.14 12.20 -3.83
C ASP A 86 17.75 11.26 -2.68
N TYR A 87 18.25 10.02 -2.68
CA TYR A 87 17.90 8.97 -1.72
C TYR A 87 19.13 8.29 -1.12
N GLU A 88 18.98 7.72 0.08
CA GLU A 88 20.05 6.93 0.69
C GLU A 88 20.30 5.63 -0.09
N LEU A 89 21.56 5.20 -0.12
CA LEU A 89 21.97 3.98 -0.82
C LEU A 89 21.27 2.74 -0.25
N SER A 90 21.05 2.69 1.08
CA SER A 90 20.29 1.65 1.78
C SER A 90 18.88 1.49 1.22
N ASP A 91 18.14 2.60 1.08
CA ASP A 91 16.76 2.59 0.57
C ASP A 91 16.68 2.15 -0.89
N ILE A 92 17.67 2.55 -1.70
CA ILE A 92 17.76 2.17 -3.12
C ILE A 92 18.08 0.67 -3.26
N LEU A 93 18.91 0.10 -2.37
CA LEU A 93 19.27 -1.32 -2.40
C LEU A 93 18.14 -2.22 -1.91
N LEU A 94 17.32 -1.74 -0.97
CA LEU A 94 16.13 -2.45 -0.48
C LEU A 94 14.98 -2.42 -1.50
N ASP A 95 14.96 -1.43 -2.39
CA ASP A 95 13.97 -1.34 -3.47
C ASP A 95 14.36 -2.21 -4.68
N ALA A 96 13.63 -3.31 -4.87
CA ALA A 96 13.86 -4.22 -5.99
C ALA A 96 13.71 -3.55 -7.37
N ALA A 97 12.77 -2.61 -7.52
CA ALA A 97 12.57 -1.89 -8.78
C ALA A 97 13.76 -0.96 -9.07
N CYS A 98 14.30 -0.29 -8.06
CA CYS A 98 15.53 0.49 -8.20
C CYS A 98 16.74 -0.38 -8.50
N SER A 99 16.91 -1.48 -7.77
CA SER A 99 18.02 -2.41 -7.94
C SER A 99 18.10 -2.96 -9.37
N ILE A 100 16.95 -3.28 -9.96
CA ILE A 100 16.84 -3.74 -11.35
C ILE A 100 17.19 -2.60 -12.32
N GLN A 101 16.53 -1.43 -12.20
CA GLN A 101 16.68 -0.32 -13.15
C GLN A 101 18.05 0.36 -13.10
N CYS A 102 18.69 0.39 -11.92
CA CYS A 102 19.95 1.10 -11.67
C CYS A 102 21.13 0.17 -11.37
N SER A 103 21.00 -1.13 -11.67
CA SER A 103 22.02 -2.15 -11.40
C SER A 103 23.45 -1.76 -11.83
N HIS A 104 23.61 -1.12 -12.99
CA HIS A 104 24.92 -0.66 -13.48
C HIS A 104 25.52 0.46 -12.61
N ALA A 105 24.71 1.47 -12.24
CA ALA A 105 25.17 2.60 -11.44
C ALA A 105 25.46 2.20 -9.98
N LEU A 106 24.73 1.22 -9.46
CA LEU A 106 24.94 0.69 -8.11
C LEU A 106 26.26 -0.07 -8.00
N ARG A 107 26.61 -0.88 -9.01
CA ARG A 107 27.88 -1.63 -9.05
C ARG A 107 29.10 -0.71 -9.02
N SER A 108 29.06 0.42 -9.74
CA SER A 108 30.18 1.37 -9.74
C SER A 108 30.33 2.16 -8.44
N LYS A 109 29.25 2.29 -7.66
CA LYS A 109 29.25 2.96 -6.36
C LYS A 109 29.73 2.04 -5.23
N GLN A 110 29.40 0.75 -5.29
CA GLN A 110 29.84 -0.26 -4.31
C GLN A 110 31.33 -0.63 -4.43
N SER A 111 31.96 -0.34 -5.57
CA SER A 111 33.38 -0.55 -5.80
C SER A 111 34.28 0.61 -5.34
N LEU A 112 33.72 1.67 -4.75
CA LEU A 112 34.49 2.77 -4.18
C LEU A 112 34.85 2.41 -2.72
N PRO A 113 36.14 2.49 -2.31
CA PRO A 113 36.58 2.19 -0.96
C PRO A 113 36.03 3.15 0.10
#